data_AF-A0A3M1S470-F1
#
_entry.id   AF-A0A3M1S470-F1
#
_cell.length_a   1.000
_cell.length_b   1.000
_cell.length_c   1.000
_cell.angle_alpha   90.00
_cell.angle_beta   90.00
_cell.angle_gamma   90.00
#
_symmetry.space_group_name_H-M   'P 1'
#
loop_
_entity.id
_entity.type
_entity.pdbx_description
1 polymer ?
#
loop_
_entity_poly.entity_id
_entity_poly.type
_entity_poly.pdbx_seq_one_letter_code
_entity_poly.pdbx_strand_id
1 'polypeptide(L)'
;PLGSAMVNLGQESAFYDKQNKEKIYGAVYHRWETIQHHSGEIQEYEISKTILSADVFISVPKMKIHKKVGVTLNAKGLVGIATNKNLIVHYTLGTPEEGGDQFPDGLLTSTEKKIIKFERWCYDTFLAKRSVWFELIHRFIYGFLYLKIAKPLGLNVPEEKRLLDAGNWHGNDSAWRMCVDLMKIIHFADANGKLHDTLQRRMFSVVDGIIGGENVGPLVPDPKPVGILIGGENLLAVDLVATRLMGFDPMKIKQFSYILSDVNSYGIKSIDDIEILSYFEDFKGCLKDKTNRFFDFRPHPGWIGHIEI
;
A
#
# COMPACT_ATOMS: atom_id res chain seq x y z
N PRO A 1 25.30 4.31 -7.42
CA PRO A 1 24.31 4.08 -6.33
C PRO A 1 24.99 3.27 -5.22
N LEU A 2 24.68 3.52 -3.95
CA LEU A 2 25.41 2.96 -2.78
C LEU A 2 25.00 1.51 -2.40
N GLY A 3 24.24 0.84 -3.26
CA GLY A 3 23.72 -0.51 -3.00
C GLY A 3 22.49 -0.51 -2.08
N SER A 4 22.32 -1.61 -1.35
CA SER A 4 21.19 -1.85 -0.44
C SER A 4 21.65 -2.13 0.99
N ALA A 5 20.74 -1.94 1.95
CA ALA A 5 20.86 -2.35 3.34
C ALA A 5 19.59 -3.11 3.75
N MET A 6 19.76 -4.14 4.57
CA MET A 6 18.62 -4.82 5.20
C MET A 6 18.26 -4.10 6.48
N VAL A 7 16.98 -3.77 6.65
CA VAL A 7 16.44 -3.16 7.87
C VAL A 7 15.47 -4.13 8.50
N ASN A 8 15.82 -4.70 9.65
CA ASN A 8 14.91 -5.54 10.43
C ASN A 8 14.21 -4.69 11.49
N LEU A 9 12.88 -4.61 11.40
CA LEU A 9 12.05 -3.88 12.36
C LEU A 9 11.67 -4.72 13.58
N GLY A 10 11.85 -6.04 13.57
CA GLY A 10 11.55 -6.89 14.71
C GLY A 10 10.13 -6.72 15.25
N GLN A 11 10.02 -6.54 16.57
CA GLN A 11 8.75 -6.34 17.27
C GLN A 11 8.13 -4.96 17.00
N GLU A 12 8.91 -4.00 16.50
CA GLU A 12 8.45 -2.65 16.19
C GLU A 12 7.71 -2.55 14.85
N SER A 13 7.72 -3.63 14.06
CA SER A 13 7.01 -3.72 12.79
C SER A 13 5.51 -3.85 13.03
N ALA A 14 4.72 -3.14 12.22
CA ALA A 14 3.28 -3.35 12.14
C ALA A 14 2.93 -4.77 11.68
N PHE A 15 3.84 -5.54 11.08
CA PHE A 15 3.63 -6.95 10.74
C PHE A 15 3.93 -7.92 11.88
N TYR A 16 4.50 -7.47 13.01
CA TYR A 16 4.89 -8.37 14.10
C TYR A 16 3.71 -9.23 14.60
N ASP A 17 2.57 -8.61 14.87
CA ASP A 17 1.37 -9.32 15.38
C ASP A 17 0.43 -9.85 14.28
N LYS A 18 0.81 -9.70 13.01
CA LYS A 18 -0.04 -10.15 11.90
C LYS A 18 -0.15 -11.69 11.92
N GLN A 19 -1.38 -12.18 11.93
CA GLN A 19 -1.69 -13.61 11.83
C GLN A 19 -1.54 -14.13 10.40
N ASN A 20 -1.40 -15.46 10.26
CA ASN A 20 -1.33 -16.17 8.98
C ASN A 20 -0.19 -15.67 8.05
N LYS A 21 1.01 -15.45 8.60
CA LYS A 21 2.16 -14.94 7.85
C LYS A 21 2.57 -15.86 6.69
N GLU A 22 2.26 -17.15 6.75
CA GLU A 22 2.48 -18.11 5.66
C GLU A 22 1.65 -17.83 4.39
N LYS A 23 0.62 -16.98 4.50
CA LYS A 23 -0.25 -16.59 3.39
C LYS A 23 0.10 -15.23 2.77
N ILE A 24 1.10 -14.52 3.29
CA ILE A 24 1.44 -13.20 2.75
C ILE A 24 1.94 -13.29 1.30
N TYR A 25 1.73 -12.20 0.57
CA TYR A 25 2.06 -12.05 -0.83
C TYR A 25 2.81 -10.73 -1.06
N GLY A 26 4.04 -10.85 -1.56
CA GLY A 26 4.88 -9.72 -1.96
C GLY A 26 4.56 -9.25 -3.39
N ALA A 27 5.59 -9.22 -4.24
CA ALA A 27 5.46 -8.76 -5.63
C ALA A 27 5.55 -9.87 -6.68
N VAL A 28 6.09 -11.03 -6.33
CA VAL A 28 6.26 -12.15 -7.28
C VAL A 28 5.64 -13.45 -6.75
N TYR A 29 5.47 -14.43 -7.65
CA TYR A 29 4.87 -15.74 -7.29
C TYR A 29 5.66 -16.52 -6.24
N HIS A 30 6.93 -16.17 -6.06
CA HIS A 30 7.85 -16.82 -5.15
C HIS A 30 7.71 -16.23 -3.74
N ARG A 31 6.71 -16.72 -3.01
CA ARG A 31 6.30 -16.15 -1.71
C ARG A 31 7.20 -16.55 -0.55
N TRP A 32 7.96 -17.65 -0.66
CA TRP A 32 8.76 -18.14 0.45
C TRP A 32 9.81 -17.12 0.90
N GLU A 33 10.38 -16.34 -0.02
CA GLU A 33 11.30 -15.25 0.30
C GLU A 33 10.59 -14.20 1.15
N THR A 34 9.43 -13.71 0.71
CA THR A 34 8.60 -12.79 1.50
C THR A 34 8.29 -13.35 2.89
N ILE A 35 7.88 -14.62 2.97
CA ILE A 35 7.52 -15.29 4.24
C ILE A 35 8.73 -15.39 5.17
N GLN A 36 9.91 -15.75 4.66
CA GLN A 36 11.13 -15.87 5.46
C GLN A 36 11.57 -14.53 6.05
N HIS A 37 11.42 -13.44 5.30
CA HIS A 37 11.76 -12.09 5.73
C HIS A 37 10.67 -11.40 6.56
N HIS A 38 9.49 -12.03 6.71
CA HIS A 38 8.40 -11.52 7.54
C HIS A 38 7.82 -12.64 8.42
N SER A 39 8.64 -13.23 9.28
CA SER A 39 8.25 -14.32 10.19
C SER A 39 8.82 -14.11 11.59
N GLY A 40 7.98 -14.25 12.63
CA GLY A 40 8.37 -13.98 14.02
C GLY A 40 8.94 -12.57 14.18
N GLU A 41 10.13 -12.47 14.78
CA GLU A 41 10.91 -11.23 14.95
C GLU A 41 11.76 -10.84 13.73
N ILE A 42 11.64 -11.57 12.62
CA ILE A 42 12.26 -11.18 11.34
C ILE A 42 11.18 -10.41 10.57
N GLN A 43 11.35 -9.09 10.48
CA GLN A 43 10.50 -8.17 9.75
C GLN A 43 11.38 -7.25 8.91
N GLU A 44 11.89 -7.81 7.82
CA GLU A 44 13.01 -7.29 7.06
C GLU A 44 12.59 -6.63 5.75
N TYR A 45 13.19 -5.47 5.51
CA TYR A 45 13.01 -4.70 4.29
C TYR A 45 14.37 -4.39 3.67
N GLU A 46 14.52 -4.65 2.37
CA GLU A 46 15.74 -4.30 1.65
C GLU A 46 15.61 -2.90 1.05
N ILE A 47 16.35 -1.93 1.59
CA ILE A 47 16.22 -0.51 1.29
C ILE A 47 17.48 0.05 0.63
N SER A 48 17.32 1.02 -0.27
CA SER A 48 18.45 1.70 -0.91
C SER A 48 19.33 2.44 0.10
N LYS A 49 20.63 2.11 0.13
CA LYS A 49 21.62 2.86 0.92
C LYS A 49 21.77 4.30 0.47
N THR A 50 21.55 4.59 -0.82
CA THR A 50 21.56 5.98 -1.30
C THR A 50 20.48 6.82 -0.61
N ILE A 51 19.32 6.23 -0.30
CA ILE A 51 18.24 6.90 0.42
C ILE A 51 18.55 6.96 1.92
N LEU A 52 19.05 5.86 2.51
CA LEU A 52 19.39 5.85 3.93
C LEU A 52 20.58 6.75 4.30
N SER A 53 21.53 6.95 3.40
CA SER A 53 22.69 7.81 3.62
C SER A 53 22.43 9.29 3.27
N ALA A 54 21.23 9.65 2.83
CA ALA A 54 20.93 11.03 2.44
C ALA A 54 20.74 11.93 3.67
N ASP A 55 21.33 13.13 3.64
CA ASP A 55 21.09 14.17 4.65
C ASP A 55 19.65 14.72 4.58
N VAL A 56 19.11 14.79 3.35
CA VAL A 56 17.77 15.28 3.04
C VAL A 56 17.09 14.33 2.07
N PHE A 57 15.89 13.86 2.43
CA PHE A 57 15.01 13.11 1.55
C PHE A 57 13.89 14.02 1.04
N ILE A 58 13.81 14.19 -0.29
CA ILE A 58 12.77 14.98 -0.96
C ILE A 58 11.81 14.02 -1.66
N SER A 59 10.56 14.00 -1.20
CA SER A 59 9.48 13.21 -1.78
C SER A 59 8.64 14.07 -2.71
N VAL A 60 8.38 13.58 -3.93
CA VAL A 60 7.54 14.28 -4.91
C VAL A 60 6.38 13.37 -5.32
N PRO A 61 5.44 13.07 -4.41
CA PRO A 61 4.36 12.16 -4.71
C PRO A 61 3.29 12.81 -5.58
N LYS A 62 2.53 11.98 -6.29
CA LYS A 62 1.34 12.42 -7.03
C LYS A 62 0.10 12.36 -6.14
N MET A 63 -0.77 13.38 -6.23
CA MET A 63 -2.09 13.37 -5.60
C MET A 63 -3.01 12.38 -6.31
N LYS A 64 -3.05 11.13 -5.84
CA LYS A 64 -3.84 10.08 -6.48
C LYS A 64 -4.40 9.03 -5.51
N ILE A 65 -5.53 8.46 -5.90
CA ILE A 65 -6.18 7.33 -5.24
C ILE A 65 -5.34 6.06 -5.36
N HIS A 66 -5.43 5.19 -4.35
CA HIS A 66 -4.78 3.89 -4.34
C HIS A 66 -5.73 2.78 -3.90
N LYS A 67 -5.96 1.81 -4.78
CA LYS A 67 -6.84 0.66 -4.56
C LYS A 67 -6.62 -0.17 -3.28
N LYS A 68 -5.42 -0.21 -2.69
CA LYS A 68 -5.12 -0.99 -1.46
C LYS A 68 -5.03 -0.21 -0.16
N VAL A 69 -4.79 1.10 -0.23
CA VAL A 69 -4.45 1.91 0.97
C VAL A 69 -5.14 3.28 0.97
N GLY A 70 -6.20 3.43 0.17
CA GLY A 70 -6.98 4.66 0.01
C GLY A 70 -6.30 5.67 -0.93
N VAL A 71 -5.10 6.12 -0.59
CA VAL A 71 -4.36 7.19 -1.30
C VAL A 71 -2.90 6.79 -1.54
N THR A 72 -2.25 7.34 -2.56
CA THR A 72 -0.82 7.06 -2.81
C THR A 72 0.09 7.97 -1.97
N LEU A 73 0.15 9.26 -2.32
CA LEU A 73 0.91 10.28 -1.58
C LEU A 73 2.31 9.81 -1.13
N ASN A 74 2.82 10.27 0.02
CA ASN A 74 4.16 9.92 0.50
C ASN A 74 4.23 8.48 1.02
N ALA A 75 3.37 8.10 1.96
CA ALA A 75 3.48 6.83 2.68
C ALA A 75 3.47 5.61 1.73
N LYS A 76 2.59 5.59 0.72
CA LYS A 76 2.59 4.51 -0.28
C LYS A 76 3.69 4.68 -1.33
N GLY A 77 4.10 5.93 -1.59
CA GLY A 77 5.21 6.30 -2.46
C GLY A 77 6.55 5.72 -1.99
N LEU A 78 6.71 5.52 -0.68
CA LEU A 78 7.91 4.92 -0.09
C LEU A 78 8.18 3.49 -0.55
N VAL A 79 7.23 2.78 -1.16
CA VAL A 79 7.58 1.50 -1.83
C VAL A 79 8.68 1.68 -2.88
N GLY A 80 8.87 2.89 -3.42
CA GLY A 80 9.97 3.22 -4.32
C GLY A 80 11.36 3.19 -3.69
N ILE A 81 11.49 3.20 -2.36
CA ILE A 81 12.79 3.16 -1.69
C ILE A 81 13.36 1.74 -1.56
N ALA A 82 12.48 0.73 -1.72
CA ALA A 82 12.84 -0.67 -1.60
C ALA A 82 13.58 -1.18 -2.85
N THR A 83 14.69 -1.89 -2.65
CA THR A 83 15.47 -2.50 -3.74
C THR A 83 14.98 -3.91 -4.08
N ASN A 84 14.40 -4.63 -3.11
CA ASN A 84 13.71 -5.89 -3.34
C ASN A 84 12.21 -5.74 -3.13
N LYS A 85 11.46 -5.65 -4.24
CA LYS A 85 10.00 -5.54 -4.21
C LYS A 85 9.31 -6.79 -3.64
N ASN A 86 9.98 -7.94 -3.58
CA ASN A 86 9.35 -9.13 -3.02
C ASN A 86 9.24 -9.10 -1.49
N LEU A 87 10.03 -8.25 -0.81
CA LEU A 87 9.92 -8.00 0.63
C LEU A 87 8.86 -6.93 0.95
N ILE A 88 8.06 -6.55 -0.05
CA ILE A 88 7.03 -5.52 0.09
C ILE A 88 5.68 -6.23 0.07
N VAL A 89 5.16 -6.52 1.26
CA VAL A 89 3.91 -7.28 1.43
C VAL A 89 2.71 -6.43 1.00
N HIS A 90 1.95 -6.91 0.02
CA HIS A 90 0.80 -6.20 -0.54
C HIS A 90 -0.55 -6.71 -0.05
N TYR A 91 -0.67 -8.00 0.22
CA TYR A 91 -1.90 -8.66 0.67
C TYR A 91 -1.58 -10.05 1.22
N THR A 92 -2.55 -10.65 1.89
CA THR A 92 -2.55 -12.02 2.39
C THR A 92 -3.60 -12.83 1.63
N LEU A 93 -3.23 -14.02 1.16
CA LEU A 93 -4.11 -14.88 0.38
C LEU A 93 -5.37 -15.31 1.17
N GLY A 94 -6.50 -15.35 0.48
CA GLY A 94 -7.80 -15.72 1.05
C GLY A 94 -8.63 -14.52 1.51
N THR A 95 -9.84 -14.80 1.97
CA THR A 95 -10.74 -13.80 2.58
C THR A 95 -10.47 -13.67 4.09
N PRO A 96 -11.00 -12.65 4.79
CA PRO A 96 -10.83 -12.56 6.25
C PRO A 96 -11.30 -13.80 7.01
N GLU A 97 -12.40 -14.44 6.62
CA GLU A 97 -12.81 -15.76 7.17
C GLU A 97 -11.74 -16.86 7.03
N GLU A 98 -10.94 -16.80 5.96
CA GLU A 98 -9.84 -17.74 5.69
C GLU A 98 -8.50 -17.25 6.26
N GLY A 99 -8.49 -16.13 7.00
CA GLY A 99 -7.31 -15.51 7.57
C GLY A 99 -6.48 -14.65 6.59
N GLY A 100 -7.07 -14.27 5.46
CA GLY A 100 -6.45 -13.42 4.43
C GLY A 100 -7.12 -12.06 4.29
N ASP A 101 -6.71 -11.30 3.27
CA ASP A 101 -7.31 -10.01 2.92
C ASP A 101 -7.39 -9.78 1.39
N GLN A 102 -7.22 -10.84 0.60
CA GLN A 102 -7.21 -10.81 -0.86
C GLN A 102 -8.57 -10.38 -1.44
N PHE A 103 -9.67 -10.80 -0.82
CA PHE A 103 -11.04 -10.46 -1.19
C PHE A 103 -11.90 -10.24 0.06
N PRO A 104 -12.96 -9.41 -0.02
CA PRO A 104 -14.00 -9.36 1.00
C PRO A 104 -14.70 -10.71 1.20
N ASP A 105 -15.16 -10.98 2.42
CA ASP A 105 -16.06 -12.09 2.70
C ASP A 105 -17.40 -11.91 1.96
N GLY A 106 -18.06 -13.03 1.64
CA GLY A 106 -19.34 -13.03 0.93
C GLY A 106 -19.32 -12.61 -0.55
N LEU A 107 -18.22 -12.02 -1.06
CA LEU A 107 -18.14 -11.54 -2.46
C LEU A 107 -18.15 -12.68 -3.49
N LEU A 108 -17.40 -13.76 -3.20
CA LEU A 108 -17.17 -14.87 -4.11
C LEU A 108 -18.09 -16.05 -3.78
N THR A 109 -18.76 -16.59 -4.79
CA THR A 109 -19.47 -17.87 -4.72
C THR A 109 -18.48 -19.02 -4.49
N SER A 110 -18.97 -20.17 -4.02
CA SER A 110 -18.14 -21.36 -3.80
C SER A 110 -17.39 -21.81 -5.06
N THR A 111 -17.98 -21.65 -6.25
CA THR A 111 -17.35 -21.96 -7.53
C THR A 111 -16.23 -20.97 -7.86
N GLU A 112 -16.48 -19.67 -7.69
CA GLU A 112 -15.48 -18.62 -7.92
C GLU A 112 -14.29 -18.77 -6.94
N LYS A 113 -14.55 -19.06 -5.66
CA LYS A 113 -13.48 -19.36 -4.68
C LYS A 113 -12.61 -20.55 -5.12
N LYS A 114 -13.21 -21.63 -5.65
CA LYS A 114 -12.47 -22.78 -6.20
C LYS A 114 -11.62 -22.39 -7.40
N ILE A 115 -12.13 -21.55 -8.30
CA ILE A 115 -11.38 -21.01 -9.45
C ILE A 115 -10.16 -20.23 -8.95
N ILE A 116 -10.34 -19.26 -8.05
CA ILE A 116 -9.23 -18.46 -7.49
C ILE A 116 -8.16 -19.37 -6.85
N LYS A 117 -8.57 -20.36 -6.06
CA LYS A 117 -7.65 -21.32 -5.43
C LYS A 117 -6.90 -22.16 -6.46
N PHE A 118 -7.56 -22.58 -7.54
CA PHE A 118 -6.93 -23.31 -8.65
C PHE A 118 -5.90 -22.44 -9.39
N GLU A 119 -6.23 -21.18 -9.68
CA GLU A 119 -5.28 -20.24 -10.29
C GLU A 119 -4.06 -20.04 -9.40
N ARG A 120 -4.28 -19.82 -8.11
CA ARG A 120 -3.19 -19.67 -7.13
C ARG A 120 -2.31 -20.91 -7.07
N TRP A 121 -2.92 -22.11 -7.02
CA TRP A 121 -2.20 -23.36 -7.06
C TRP A 121 -1.35 -23.51 -8.33
N CYS A 122 -1.88 -23.12 -9.50
CA CYS A 122 -1.13 -23.11 -10.76
C CYS A 122 0.10 -22.19 -10.66
N TYR A 123 -0.07 -20.98 -10.13
CA TYR A 123 1.03 -20.03 -9.99
C TYR A 123 2.10 -20.50 -8.99
N ASP A 124 1.70 -21.03 -7.83
CA ASP A 124 2.64 -21.56 -6.82
C ASP A 124 3.37 -22.82 -7.30
N THR A 125 2.68 -23.72 -8.02
CA THR A 125 3.26 -25.00 -8.45
C THR A 125 4.17 -24.86 -9.66
N PHE A 126 3.75 -24.07 -10.64
CA PHE A 126 4.40 -24.02 -11.94
C PHE A 126 5.29 -22.79 -12.12
N LEU A 127 4.79 -21.59 -11.79
CA LEU A 127 5.50 -20.34 -12.09
C LEU A 127 6.52 -19.94 -11.02
N ALA A 128 6.27 -20.28 -9.75
CA ALA A 128 7.21 -19.95 -8.67
C ALA A 128 8.58 -20.64 -8.83
N LYS A 129 8.65 -21.78 -9.55
CA LYS A 129 9.87 -22.56 -9.78
C LYS A 129 10.80 -21.98 -10.86
N ARG A 130 10.35 -20.98 -11.63
CA ARG A 130 11.12 -20.32 -12.71
C ARG A 130 11.81 -21.31 -13.67
N SER A 131 11.10 -22.38 -14.02
CA SER A 131 11.61 -23.44 -14.91
C SER A 131 10.79 -23.50 -16.18
N VAL A 132 11.47 -23.49 -17.33
CA VAL A 132 10.85 -23.50 -18.67
C VAL A 132 9.87 -24.67 -18.83
N TRP A 133 10.21 -25.84 -18.30
CA TRP A 133 9.33 -27.01 -18.39
C TRP A 133 8.02 -26.83 -17.60
N PHE A 134 8.09 -26.30 -16.38
CA PHE A 134 6.90 -26.00 -15.59
C PHE A 134 6.09 -24.83 -16.20
N GLU A 135 6.73 -23.86 -16.84
CA GLU A 135 6.03 -22.81 -17.60
C GLU A 135 5.25 -23.37 -18.79
N LEU A 136 5.80 -24.36 -19.52
CA LEU A 136 5.08 -25.04 -20.61
C LEU A 136 3.85 -25.78 -20.10
N ILE A 137 3.97 -26.46 -18.95
CA ILE A 137 2.82 -27.11 -18.30
C ILE A 137 1.77 -26.07 -17.91
N HIS A 138 2.18 -24.94 -17.31
CA HIS A 138 1.26 -23.85 -17.00
C HIS A 138 0.55 -23.31 -18.25
N ARG A 139 1.28 -23.11 -19.35
CA ARG A 139 0.70 -22.66 -20.63
C ARG A 139 -0.34 -23.65 -21.16
N PHE A 140 -0.14 -24.95 -20.97
CA PHE A 140 -1.13 -25.95 -21.36
C PHE A 140 -2.33 -25.97 -20.39
N ILE A 141 -2.11 -26.13 -19.09
CA ILE A 141 -3.18 -26.28 -18.09
C ILE A 141 -3.98 -24.98 -17.95
N TYR A 142 -3.31 -23.88 -17.60
CA TYR A 142 -3.99 -22.60 -17.40
C TYR A 142 -4.28 -21.93 -18.75
N GLY A 143 -3.27 -21.84 -19.62
CA GLY A 143 -3.38 -21.11 -20.87
C GLY A 143 -4.31 -21.74 -21.92
N PHE A 144 -4.29 -23.06 -22.07
CA PHE A 144 -5.14 -23.76 -23.04
C PHE A 144 -6.41 -24.30 -22.37
N LEU A 145 -6.30 -25.23 -21.41
CA LEU A 145 -7.48 -25.89 -20.83
C LEU A 145 -8.40 -24.89 -20.11
N TYR A 146 -7.84 -24.05 -19.21
CA TYR A 146 -8.68 -23.11 -18.48
C TYR A 146 -9.13 -21.93 -19.35
N LEU A 147 -8.20 -21.14 -19.92
CA LEU A 147 -8.56 -19.91 -20.63
C LEU A 147 -9.28 -20.13 -21.97
N LYS A 148 -9.01 -21.22 -22.71
CA LYS A 148 -9.63 -21.47 -24.04
C LYS A 148 -10.84 -22.39 -23.99
N ILE A 149 -10.98 -23.24 -22.97
CA ILE A 149 -12.09 -24.20 -22.87
C ILE A 149 -13.01 -23.85 -21.71
N ALA A 150 -12.53 -23.86 -20.47
CA ALA A 150 -13.38 -23.67 -19.30
C ALA A 150 -13.96 -22.25 -19.18
N LYS A 151 -13.14 -21.22 -19.41
CA LYS A 151 -13.54 -19.81 -19.25
C LYS A 151 -14.67 -19.41 -20.21
N PRO A 152 -14.66 -19.76 -21.52
CA PRO A 152 -15.78 -19.52 -22.43
C PRO A 152 -17.08 -20.28 -22.06
N LEU A 153 -16.98 -21.38 -21.32
CA LEU A 153 -18.12 -22.16 -20.83
C LEU A 153 -18.74 -21.57 -19.53
N GLY A 154 -18.34 -20.35 -19.15
CA GLY A 154 -18.90 -19.65 -17.98
C GLY A 154 -18.18 -19.93 -16.66
N LEU A 155 -17.07 -20.70 -16.66
CA LEU A 155 -16.24 -20.90 -15.47
C LEU A 155 -15.25 -19.76 -15.28
N ASN A 156 -15.76 -18.55 -15.04
CA ASN A 156 -14.97 -17.36 -14.81
C ASN A 156 -15.35 -16.67 -13.48
N VAL A 157 -14.51 -15.74 -13.07
CA VAL A 157 -14.84 -14.80 -12.01
C VAL A 157 -15.10 -13.46 -12.71
N PRO A 158 -16.26 -12.83 -12.50
CA PRO A 158 -16.60 -11.55 -13.13
C PRO A 158 -15.56 -10.45 -12.86
N GLU A 159 -15.42 -9.53 -13.82
CA GLU A 159 -14.37 -8.50 -13.79
C GLU A 159 -14.57 -7.51 -12.64
N GLU A 160 -15.82 -7.19 -12.30
CA GLU A 160 -16.19 -6.35 -11.17
C GLU A 160 -15.73 -6.94 -9.83
N LYS A 161 -15.74 -8.27 -9.69
CA LYS A 161 -15.21 -8.95 -8.50
C LYS A 161 -13.68 -9.00 -8.53
N ARG A 162 -13.09 -9.22 -9.71
CA ARG A 162 -11.63 -9.20 -9.92
C ARG A 162 -11.00 -7.85 -9.63
N LEU A 163 -11.76 -6.76 -9.78
CA LEU A 163 -11.33 -5.42 -9.40
C LEU A 163 -10.85 -5.36 -7.93
N LEU A 164 -11.48 -6.14 -7.05
CA LEU A 164 -11.19 -6.22 -5.62
C LEU A 164 -10.06 -7.21 -5.27
N ASP A 165 -9.61 -8.04 -6.21
CA ASP A 165 -8.55 -9.04 -6.03
C ASP A 165 -7.23 -8.40 -5.57
N ALA A 166 -6.37 -9.20 -4.97
CA ALA A 166 -5.11 -8.80 -4.36
C ALA A 166 -5.30 -7.79 -3.21
N GLY A 167 -6.47 -7.74 -2.58
CA GLY A 167 -6.74 -6.81 -1.48
C GLY A 167 -6.93 -5.38 -1.96
N ASN A 168 -7.61 -5.17 -3.09
CA ASN A 168 -7.93 -3.85 -3.64
C ASN A 168 -9.23 -3.29 -3.03
N TRP A 169 -9.33 -3.30 -1.70
CA TRP A 169 -10.51 -2.86 -0.95
C TRP A 169 -10.11 -2.37 0.45
N HIS A 170 -11.01 -1.64 1.11
CA HIS A 170 -10.76 -1.00 2.41
C HIS A 170 -10.39 -1.99 3.55
N GLY A 171 -10.81 -3.26 3.43
CA GLY A 171 -10.50 -4.30 4.42
C GLY A 171 -9.12 -4.93 4.30
N ASN A 172 -8.27 -4.47 3.37
CA ASN A 172 -6.87 -4.86 3.32
C ASN A 172 -6.20 -4.66 4.70
N ASP A 173 -5.45 -5.66 5.16
CA ASP A 173 -4.74 -5.66 6.44
C ASP A 173 -3.22 -5.87 6.29
N SER A 174 -2.68 -5.66 5.09
CA SER A 174 -1.28 -5.93 4.78
C SER A 174 -0.59 -4.68 4.22
N ALA A 175 -1.13 -4.08 3.17
CA ALA A 175 -0.51 -2.95 2.50
C ALA A 175 -0.37 -1.72 3.41
N TRP A 176 -1.29 -1.49 4.35
CA TRP A 176 -1.16 -0.37 5.27
C TRP A 176 0.00 -0.59 6.26
N ARG A 177 0.19 -1.82 6.77
CA ARG A 177 1.29 -2.18 7.68
C ARG A 177 2.65 -1.96 7.01
N MET A 178 2.76 -2.34 5.75
CA MET A 178 3.94 -2.06 4.91
C MET A 178 4.20 -0.56 4.78
N CYS A 179 3.17 0.27 4.61
CA CYS A 179 3.37 1.73 4.54
C CYS A 179 3.88 2.29 5.88
N VAL A 180 3.34 1.81 7.00
CA VAL A 180 3.80 2.20 8.34
C VAL A 180 5.26 1.82 8.57
N ASP A 181 5.62 0.58 8.25
CA ASP A 181 6.99 0.09 8.39
C ASP A 181 7.98 0.90 7.55
N LEU A 182 7.64 1.19 6.29
CA LEU A 182 8.48 2.03 5.43
C LEU A 182 8.59 3.47 5.94
N MET A 183 7.50 4.02 6.51
CA MET A 183 7.53 5.31 7.21
C MET A 183 8.48 5.27 8.41
N LYS A 184 8.45 4.21 9.22
CA LYS A 184 9.39 4.05 10.34
C LYS A 184 10.84 3.98 9.84
N ILE A 185 11.11 3.16 8.83
CA ILE A 185 12.46 2.99 8.27
C ILE A 185 13.03 4.31 7.74
N ILE A 186 12.26 5.05 6.94
CA ILE A 186 12.76 6.29 6.35
C ILE A 186 13.02 7.37 7.41
N HIS A 187 12.33 7.37 8.55
CA HIS A 187 12.56 8.36 9.61
C HIS A 187 13.67 7.94 10.59
N PHE A 188 13.74 6.65 10.94
CA PHE A 188 14.47 6.20 12.13
C PHE A 188 15.64 5.24 11.85
N ALA A 189 15.74 4.63 10.66
CA ALA A 189 16.87 3.78 10.32
C ALA A 189 18.05 4.61 9.83
N ASP A 190 19.27 4.34 10.32
CA ASP A 190 20.50 5.00 9.86
C ASP A 190 20.99 4.46 8.49
N ALA A 191 22.15 4.96 8.02
CA ALA A 191 22.77 4.56 6.76
C ALA A 191 23.11 3.06 6.66
N ASN A 192 23.24 2.37 7.79
CA ASN A 192 23.54 0.93 7.85
C ASN A 192 22.27 0.09 8.05
N GLY A 193 21.10 0.72 8.17
CA GLY A 193 19.82 0.05 8.38
C GLY A 193 19.52 -0.28 9.85
N LYS A 194 20.20 0.38 10.80
CA LYS A 194 19.91 0.21 12.23
C LYS A 194 18.89 1.27 12.69
N LEU A 195 17.87 0.85 13.44
CA LEU A 195 16.88 1.75 14.03
C LEU A 195 17.44 2.53 15.21
N HIS A 196 16.94 3.75 15.36
CA HIS A 196 17.21 4.67 16.47
C HIS A 196 15.92 5.39 16.88
N ASP A 197 15.87 5.89 18.12
CA ASP A 197 14.71 6.63 18.64
C ASP A 197 14.65 8.10 18.15
N THR A 198 15.60 8.52 17.31
CA THR A 198 15.72 9.88 16.79
C THR A 198 15.63 9.90 15.27
N LEU A 199 15.17 11.02 14.72
CA LEU A 199 15.11 11.23 13.28
C LEU A 199 16.52 11.20 12.68
N GLN A 200 16.72 10.39 11.64
CA GLN A 200 18.03 10.14 11.03
C GLN A 200 18.32 11.04 9.82
N ARG A 201 17.30 11.72 9.27
CA ARG A 201 17.43 12.60 8.11
C ARG A 201 16.32 13.63 8.06
N ARG A 202 16.57 14.74 7.39
CA ARG A 202 15.55 15.77 7.14
C ARG A 202 14.64 15.35 6.01
N MET A 203 13.38 15.74 6.09
CA MET A 203 12.35 15.40 5.11
C MET A 203 11.80 16.67 4.46
N PHE A 204 11.45 16.57 3.19
CA PHE A 204 10.61 17.55 2.53
C PHE A 204 9.70 16.84 1.51
N SER A 205 8.43 17.20 1.48
CA SER A 205 7.48 16.68 0.50
C SER A 205 6.93 17.82 -0.35
N VAL A 206 6.75 17.54 -1.65
CA VAL A 206 5.99 18.37 -2.57
C VAL A 206 5.01 17.47 -3.32
N VAL A 207 3.75 17.45 -2.88
CA VAL A 207 2.68 16.71 -3.55
C VAL A 207 2.31 17.46 -4.83
N ASP A 208 2.47 16.79 -5.97
CA ASP A 208 1.97 17.25 -7.26
C ASP A 208 0.48 16.90 -7.41
N GLY A 209 -0.37 17.92 -7.23
CA GLY A 209 -1.79 17.92 -7.50
C GLY A 209 -2.17 18.82 -8.67
N ILE A 210 -1.31 19.06 -9.66
CA ILE A 210 -1.70 19.85 -10.84
C ILE A 210 -2.82 19.11 -11.59
N ILE A 211 -2.57 17.84 -11.90
CA ILE A 211 -3.56 16.87 -12.39
C ILE A 211 -3.49 15.66 -11.47
N GLY A 212 -4.44 15.51 -10.56
CA GLY A 212 -4.57 14.33 -9.72
C GLY A 212 -5.07 13.09 -10.47
N GLY A 213 -5.18 11.97 -9.76
CA GLY A 213 -5.74 10.73 -10.30
C GLY A 213 -6.78 10.11 -9.36
N GLU A 214 -7.98 9.84 -9.86
CA GLU A 214 -9.09 9.29 -9.07
C GLU A 214 -9.58 7.92 -9.59
N ASN A 215 -10.58 7.34 -8.92
CA ASN A 215 -11.24 6.10 -9.31
C ASN A 215 -10.30 4.87 -9.33
N VAL A 216 -10.04 4.25 -10.48
CA VAL A 216 -9.28 2.98 -10.60
C VAL A 216 -7.75 3.19 -10.52
N GLY A 217 -7.32 4.03 -9.57
CA GLY A 217 -5.92 4.27 -9.24
C GLY A 217 -5.26 3.10 -8.48
N PRO A 218 -3.93 2.95 -8.57
CA PRO A 218 -2.98 3.89 -9.17
C PRO A 218 -2.59 3.55 -10.63
N LEU A 219 -3.07 2.44 -11.20
CA LEU A 219 -2.61 1.93 -12.51
C LEU A 219 -3.34 2.57 -13.69
N VAL A 220 -4.65 2.76 -13.56
CA VAL A 220 -5.52 3.37 -14.59
C VAL A 220 -6.45 4.40 -13.94
N PRO A 221 -5.89 5.44 -13.28
CA PRO A 221 -6.71 6.47 -12.66
C PRO A 221 -7.36 7.37 -13.73
N ASP A 222 -8.54 7.91 -13.40
CA ASP A 222 -9.13 8.98 -14.18
C ASP A 222 -8.40 10.31 -13.85
N PRO A 223 -8.02 11.12 -14.84
CA PRO A 223 -7.35 12.40 -14.58
C PRO A 223 -8.33 13.37 -13.90
N LYS A 224 -7.90 13.97 -12.79
CA LYS A 224 -8.67 14.97 -12.04
C LYS A 224 -7.92 16.31 -12.04
N PRO A 225 -8.37 17.34 -12.76
CA PRO A 225 -7.79 18.68 -12.65
C PRO A 225 -8.01 19.22 -11.23
N VAL A 226 -6.92 19.57 -10.54
CA VAL A 226 -6.96 20.09 -9.17
C VAL A 226 -6.23 21.42 -9.08
N GLY A 227 -5.02 21.51 -9.67
CA GLY A 227 -4.30 22.78 -9.84
C GLY A 227 -3.55 23.27 -8.60
N ILE A 228 -3.14 22.37 -7.69
CA ILE A 228 -2.40 22.76 -6.47
C ILE A 228 -1.09 21.98 -6.29
N LEU A 229 -0.18 22.57 -5.52
CA LEU A 229 0.97 21.90 -4.92
C LEU A 229 0.84 22.00 -3.40
N ILE A 230 1.18 20.93 -2.69
CA ILE A 230 1.21 20.92 -1.22
C ILE A 230 2.64 20.62 -0.79
N GLY A 231 3.23 21.52 0.00
CA GLY A 231 4.61 21.41 0.46
C GLY A 231 4.69 21.33 1.99
N GLY A 232 5.68 20.61 2.52
CA GLY A 232 5.94 20.59 3.95
C GLY A 232 7.13 19.72 4.36
N GLU A 233 7.68 19.98 5.54
CA GLU A 233 8.84 19.25 6.10
C GLU A 233 8.47 17.94 6.80
N ASN A 234 7.17 17.63 6.90
CA ASN A 234 6.67 16.41 7.53
C ASN A 234 5.80 15.61 6.56
N LEU A 235 6.26 14.39 6.22
CA LEU A 235 5.57 13.53 5.24
C LEU A 235 4.15 13.16 5.69
N LEU A 236 3.94 12.91 6.98
CA LEU A 236 2.63 12.56 7.54
C LEU A 236 1.68 13.76 7.50
N ALA A 237 2.11 14.95 7.93
CA ALA A 237 1.26 16.15 7.83
C ALA A 237 0.82 16.41 6.41
N VAL A 238 1.76 16.34 5.46
CA VAL A 238 1.47 16.59 4.04
C VAL A 238 0.48 15.54 3.51
N ASP A 239 0.62 14.28 3.89
CA ASP A 239 -0.32 13.21 3.51
C ASP A 239 -1.73 13.43 4.12
N LEU A 240 -1.81 13.82 5.39
CA LEU A 240 -3.08 14.11 6.08
C LEU A 240 -3.81 15.29 5.40
N VAL A 241 -3.11 16.39 5.15
CA VAL A 241 -3.66 17.58 4.49
C VAL A 241 -4.08 17.26 3.05
N ALA A 242 -3.22 16.59 2.28
CA ALA A 242 -3.55 16.21 0.91
C ALA A 242 -4.76 15.27 0.84
N THR A 243 -4.84 14.27 1.73
CA THR A 243 -6.00 13.37 1.83
C THR A 243 -7.27 14.12 2.17
N ARG A 244 -7.19 15.08 3.10
CA ARG A 244 -8.34 15.90 3.47
C ARG A 244 -8.83 16.75 2.31
N LEU A 245 -7.92 17.41 1.60
CA LEU A 245 -8.23 18.22 0.42
C LEU A 245 -8.76 17.37 -0.74
N MET A 246 -8.33 16.11 -0.88
CA MET A 246 -8.95 15.18 -1.84
C MET A 246 -10.43 14.89 -1.52
N GLY A 247 -10.90 15.20 -0.31
CA GLY A 247 -12.29 15.02 0.11
C GLY A 247 -12.54 13.80 0.99
N PHE A 248 -11.48 13.22 1.57
CA PHE A 248 -11.57 12.05 2.44
C PHE A 248 -11.26 12.39 3.89
N ASP A 249 -11.72 11.56 4.80
CA ASP A 249 -11.35 11.56 6.21
C ASP A 249 -9.98 10.86 6.38
N PRO A 250 -8.90 11.60 6.72
CA PRO A 250 -7.60 10.99 6.92
C PRO A 250 -7.57 9.96 8.05
N MET A 251 -8.47 10.06 9.04
CA MET A 251 -8.53 9.12 10.17
C MET A 251 -9.17 7.78 9.80
N LYS A 252 -9.90 7.69 8.68
CA LYS A 252 -10.40 6.43 8.14
C LYS A 252 -9.33 5.63 7.38
N ILE A 253 -8.16 6.24 7.15
CA ILE A 253 -7.03 5.59 6.48
C ILE A 253 -6.09 4.98 7.53
N LYS A 254 -6.09 3.64 7.61
CA LYS A 254 -5.43 2.86 8.67
C LYS A 254 -3.97 3.23 8.91
N GLN A 255 -3.17 3.43 7.87
CA GLN A 255 -1.75 3.77 8.05
C GLN A 255 -1.58 5.13 8.76
N PHE A 256 -2.46 6.10 8.53
CA PHE A 256 -2.35 7.42 9.17
C PHE A 256 -2.80 7.37 10.62
N SER A 257 -3.95 6.74 10.89
CA SER A 257 -4.44 6.58 12.26
C SER A 257 -3.48 5.76 13.12
N TYR A 258 -2.85 4.72 12.54
CA TYR A 258 -1.86 3.90 13.25
C TYR A 258 -0.60 4.71 13.58
N ILE A 259 -0.03 5.44 12.61
CA ILE A 259 1.16 6.26 12.84
C ILE A 259 0.90 7.35 13.89
N LEU A 260 -0.27 8.00 13.85
CA LEU A 260 -0.64 9.02 14.85
C LEU A 260 -0.83 8.43 16.26
N SER A 261 -1.17 7.14 16.37
CA SER A 261 -1.30 6.46 17.67
C SER A 261 0.02 5.95 18.22
N ASP A 262 1.10 5.95 17.42
CA ASP A 262 2.42 5.51 17.84
C ASP A 262 3.02 6.49 18.88
N VAL A 263 3.71 5.94 19.87
CA VAL A 263 4.37 6.71 20.94
C VAL A 263 5.58 7.47 20.39
N ASN A 264 6.20 6.93 19.34
CA ASN A 264 7.28 7.59 18.63
C ASN A 264 6.71 8.77 17.83
N SER A 265 6.97 9.99 18.31
CA SER A 265 6.54 11.20 17.62
C SER A 265 7.27 11.29 16.28
N TYR A 266 6.54 11.09 15.18
CA TYR A 266 6.97 11.46 13.82
C TYR A 266 7.05 12.99 13.65
N GLY A 267 7.28 13.74 14.74
CA GLY A 267 7.17 15.20 14.84
C GLY A 267 5.75 15.72 15.05
N ILE A 268 4.72 14.86 15.01
CA ILE A 268 3.30 15.23 15.13
C ILE A 268 2.58 14.21 16.01
N LYS A 269 1.75 14.66 16.95
CA LYS A 269 0.94 13.82 17.84
C LYS A 269 -0.55 13.89 17.54
N SER A 270 -1.01 15.03 17.02
CA SER A 270 -2.40 15.25 16.62
C SER A 270 -2.47 16.04 15.33
N ILE A 271 -3.61 15.92 14.63
CA ILE A 271 -3.94 16.79 13.50
C ILE A 271 -3.94 18.28 13.88
N ASP A 272 -4.15 18.59 15.16
CA ASP A 272 -4.15 19.97 15.68
C ASP A 272 -2.74 20.58 15.76
N ASP A 273 -1.68 19.76 15.71
CA ASP A 273 -0.30 20.23 15.69
C ASP A 273 0.12 20.75 14.30
N ILE A 274 -0.75 20.59 13.29
CA ILE A 274 -0.45 20.90 11.89
C ILE A 274 -0.92 22.32 11.58
N GLU A 275 0.03 23.23 11.41
CA GLU A 275 -0.23 24.56 10.85
C GLU A 275 -0.28 24.51 9.32
N ILE A 276 -1.37 25.03 8.74
CA ILE A 276 -1.57 25.07 7.29
C ILE A 276 -1.50 26.51 6.80
N LEU A 277 -0.46 26.81 6.03
CA LEU A 277 -0.32 28.07 5.31
C LEU A 277 -0.84 27.88 3.88
N SER A 278 -1.80 28.69 3.47
CA SER A 278 -2.44 28.58 2.15
C SER A 278 -2.83 29.94 1.59
N TYR A 279 -2.74 30.06 0.27
CA TYR A 279 -3.31 31.18 -0.49
C TYR A 279 -4.85 31.18 -0.43
N PHE A 280 -5.46 29.99 -0.44
CA PHE A 280 -6.90 29.82 -0.28
C PHE A 280 -7.25 29.72 1.20
N GLU A 281 -8.08 30.65 1.69
CA GLU A 281 -8.43 30.75 3.11
C GLU A 281 -9.12 29.48 3.62
N ASP A 282 -10.03 28.92 2.83
CA ASP A 282 -10.80 27.72 3.19
C ASP A 282 -9.91 26.50 3.45
N PHE A 283 -8.68 26.47 2.91
CA PHE A 283 -7.77 25.33 3.12
C PHE A 283 -7.05 25.38 4.46
N LYS A 284 -6.92 26.56 5.08
CA LYS A 284 -6.22 26.70 6.37
C LYS A 284 -6.89 25.91 7.50
N GLY A 285 -8.22 25.77 7.43
CA GLY A 285 -9.03 25.01 8.38
C GLY A 285 -9.40 23.59 7.93
N CYS A 286 -8.83 23.08 6.83
CA CYS A 286 -9.39 21.91 6.15
C CYS A 286 -9.45 20.65 7.04
N LEU A 287 -8.44 20.43 7.89
CA LEU A 287 -8.38 19.27 8.80
C LEU A 287 -9.49 19.27 9.86
N LYS A 288 -10.06 20.44 10.18
CA LYS A 288 -11.15 20.60 11.16
C LYS A 288 -12.53 20.58 10.51
N ASP A 289 -12.60 20.81 9.20
CA ASP A 289 -13.83 20.70 8.44
C ASP A 289 -14.23 19.24 8.31
N LYS A 290 -15.46 18.90 8.71
CA LYS A 290 -16.04 17.54 8.63
C LYS A 290 -17.22 17.44 7.67
N THR A 291 -17.33 18.39 6.74
CA THR A 291 -18.49 18.52 5.85
C THR A 291 -18.09 18.71 4.39
N ASN A 292 -17.06 19.52 4.12
CA ASN A 292 -16.67 19.85 2.75
C ASN A 292 -15.83 18.73 2.14
N ARG A 293 -16.14 18.33 0.90
CA ARG A 293 -15.36 17.35 0.14
C ARG A 293 -14.26 18.00 -0.72
N PHE A 294 -14.10 19.33 -0.66
CA PHE A 294 -13.07 20.11 -1.37
C PHE A 294 -12.98 19.73 -2.86
N PHE A 295 -11.96 18.97 -3.27
CA PHE A 295 -11.79 18.56 -4.67
C PHE A 295 -12.63 17.35 -5.09
N ASP A 296 -13.34 16.74 -4.14
CA ASP A 296 -14.31 15.67 -4.36
C ASP A 296 -13.77 14.56 -5.26
N PHE A 297 -12.67 13.93 -4.83
CA PHE A 297 -12.12 12.79 -5.55
C PHE A 297 -13.08 11.60 -5.45
N ARG A 298 -13.23 10.88 -6.56
CA ARG A 298 -13.91 9.58 -6.57
C ARG A 298 -12.97 8.51 -6.02
N PRO A 299 -13.33 7.79 -4.92
CA PRO A 299 -12.48 6.73 -4.41
C PRO A 299 -12.50 5.52 -5.34
N HIS A 300 -11.58 4.58 -5.12
CA HIS A 300 -11.60 3.29 -5.79
C HIS A 300 -12.89 2.53 -5.42
N PRO A 301 -13.52 1.74 -6.31
CA PRO A 301 -14.78 1.05 -6.00
C PRO A 301 -14.76 0.21 -4.71
N GLY A 302 -13.64 -0.43 -4.38
CA GLY A 302 -13.45 -1.15 -3.11
C GLY A 302 -13.38 -0.28 -1.83
N TRP A 303 -13.45 1.04 -1.96
CA TRP A 303 -13.32 2.03 -0.89
C TRP A 303 -14.55 2.95 -0.76
N ILE A 304 -15.54 2.84 -1.67
CA ILE A 304 -16.76 3.66 -1.63
C ILE A 304 -17.51 3.43 -0.32
N GLY A 305 -17.85 4.51 0.38
CA GLY A 305 -18.56 4.48 1.66
C GLY A 305 -17.68 4.21 2.88
N HIS A 306 -16.36 4.18 2.72
CA HIS A 306 -15.42 3.81 3.80
C HIS A 306 -14.39 4.89 4.15
N ILE A 307 -14.15 5.87 3.29
CA ILE A 307 -13.13 6.92 3.54
C ILE A 307 -13.64 8.34 3.33
N GLU A 308 -14.79 8.51 2.70
CA GLU A 308 -15.42 9.80 2.47
C GLU A 308 -15.80 10.46 3.80
N ILE A 309 -15.87 11.79 3.79
CA ILE A 309 -16.37 12.62 4.90
C ILE A 309 -17.86 12.39 5.09
#